data_AF-A0A818JXZ4-F1
#
_entry.id   AF-A0A818JXZ4-F1
#
_cell.length_a   1.000
_cell.length_b   1.000
_cell.length_c   1.000
_cell.angle_alpha   90.00
_cell.angle_beta   90.00
_cell.angle_gamma   90.00
#
_symmetry.space_group_name_H-M   'P 1'
#
loop_
_entity.id
_entity.type
_entity.pdbx_description
1 polymer ?
#
loop_
_entity_poly.entity_id
_entity_poly.type
_entity_poly.pdbx_seq_one_letter_code
_entity_poly.pdbx_strand_id
1 'polypeptide(L)'
;MIYVSFDSGYPSYPPNVRFMTPIYHVNISGDGKICHQIFNESWAEPTKMTTVFNSIIDLLKKPNFSEAVSIEKAHLYRDDPNEYEEQAKGHAIRFAKSDIESLKSEYQINDDEELIEEVHQQS
;
A
#
# COMPACT_ATOMS: atom_id res chain seq x y z
N MET A 1 -5.29 -4.32 3.93
CA MET A 1 -5.37 -3.05 4.68
C MET A 1 -4.10 -2.25 4.47
N ILE A 2 -4.26 -0.95 4.24
CA ILE A 2 -3.15 0.01 4.11
C ILE A 2 -3.26 0.99 5.28
N TYR A 3 -2.14 1.27 5.92
CA TYR A 3 -1.99 2.33 6.91
C TYR A 3 -1.46 3.59 6.22
N VAL A 4 -2.00 4.74 6.59
CA VAL A 4 -1.59 6.06 6.10
C VAL A 4 -1.35 6.97 7.31
N SER A 5 -0.18 7.60 7.39
CA SER A 5 0.09 8.66 8.37
C SER A 5 0.49 9.96 7.67
N PHE A 6 0.02 11.07 8.25
CA PHE A 6 0.32 12.43 7.80
C PHE A 6 1.15 13.10 8.90
N ASP A 7 2.46 13.15 8.69
CA ASP A 7 3.37 13.78 9.65
C ASP A 7 3.29 15.31 9.51
N SER A 8 3.93 16.05 10.43
CA SER A 8 3.91 17.53 10.44
C SER A 8 4.49 18.19 9.17
N GLY A 9 5.21 17.44 8.35
CA GLY A 9 5.74 17.89 7.07
C GLY A 9 4.78 17.74 5.88
N TYR A 10 3.61 17.13 6.05
CA TYR A 10 2.59 17.08 5.01
C TYR A 10 1.92 18.46 4.82
N PRO A 11 1.66 18.93 3.59
CA PRO A 11 1.80 18.23 2.31
C PRO A 11 3.15 18.45 1.60
N SER A 12 4.09 19.20 2.18
CA SER A 12 5.42 19.43 1.57
C SER A 12 6.19 18.12 1.35
N TYR A 13 5.94 17.11 2.18
CA TYR A 13 6.38 15.73 1.99
C TYR A 13 5.18 14.77 1.84
N PRO A 14 5.34 13.65 1.11
CA PRO A 14 4.29 12.65 0.95
C PRO A 14 3.90 12.04 2.30
N PRO A 15 2.66 11.52 2.41
CA PRO A 15 2.26 10.75 3.58
C PRO A 15 3.05 9.43 3.64
N ASN A 16 3.19 8.88 4.84
CA ASN A 16 3.72 7.53 5.00
C ASN A 16 2.61 6.53 4.65
N VAL A 17 2.86 5.64 3.69
CA VAL A 17 1.90 4.62 3.27
C VAL A 17 2.53 3.23 3.38
N ARG A 18 1.85 2.32 4.07
CA ARG A 18 2.35 0.97 4.36
C ARG A 18 1.25 -0.07 4.25
N PHE A 19 1.56 -1.24 3.68
CA PHE A 19 0.71 -2.41 3.78
C PHE A 19 0.79 -3.00 5.20
N MET A 20 -0.35 -3.03 5.89
CA MET A 20 -0.47 -3.75 7.16
C MET A 20 -0.75 -5.23 6.92
N THR A 21 -1.52 -5.53 5.87
CA THR A 21 -1.71 -6.90 5.41
C THR A 21 -0.44 -7.38 4.72
N PRO A 22 0.14 -8.51 5.15
CA PRO A 22 1.28 -9.11 4.46
C PRO A 22 0.97 -9.31 2.98
N ILE A 23 1.89 -8.87 2.10
CA ILE A 23 1.71 -8.93 0.65
C ILE A 23 2.97 -9.43 -0.04
N TYR A 24 2.77 -10.32 -1.02
CA TYR A 24 3.85 -10.83 -1.85
C TYR A 24 3.92 -10.00 -3.14
N HIS A 25 4.86 -9.05 -3.19
CA HIS A 25 5.04 -8.18 -4.34
C HIS A 25 6.50 -7.71 -4.47
N VAL A 26 7.03 -7.58 -5.69
CA VAL A 26 8.43 -7.17 -5.91
C VAL A 26 8.74 -5.76 -5.39
N ASN A 27 7.77 -4.84 -5.44
CA ASN A 27 7.92 -3.44 -4.99
C ASN A 27 7.52 -3.20 -3.52
N ILE A 28 7.19 -4.25 -2.76
CA ILE A 28 6.74 -4.12 -1.37
C ILE A 28 7.66 -4.95 -0.48
N SER A 29 8.22 -4.31 0.55
CA SER A 29 9.09 -4.98 1.51
C SER A 29 8.30 -5.89 2.46
N GLY A 30 9.01 -6.76 3.19
CA GLY A 30 8.39 -7.67 4.17
C GLY A 30 7.66 -6.96 5.31
N ASP A 31 8.07 -5.73 5.64
CA ASP A 31 7.40 -4.85 6.62
C ASP A 31 6.33 -3.94 5.99
N GLY A 32 6.01 -4.13 4.70
CA GLY A 32 4.90 -3.48 4.00
C GLY A 32 5.21 -2.11 3.39
N LYS A 33 6.46 -1.65 3.41
CA LYS A 33 6.86 -0.38 2.77
C LYS A 33 6.74 -0.51 1.26
N ILE A 34 6.13 0.49 0.63
CA ILE A 34 5.95 0.55 -0.82
C ILE A 34 7.10 1.35 -1.43
N CYS A 35 7.77 0.79 -2.43
CA CYS A 35 8.73 1.50 -3.27
C CYS A 35 8.04 1.94 -4.56
N HIS A 36 7.81 3.25 -4.68
CA HIS A 36 7.19 3.85 -5.86
C HIS A 36 7.52 5.36 -5.91
N GLN A 37 7.78 5.89 -7.10
CA GLN A 37 8.18 7.28 -7.30
C GLN A 37 7.21 8.35 -6.76
N ILE A 38 5.93 8.01 -6.59
CA ILE A 38 4.91 8.92 -6.04
C ILE A 38 5.21 9.35 -4.60
N PHE A 39 6.04 8.59 -3.88
CA PHE A 39 6.45 8.88 -2.51
C PHE A 39 7.81 9.58 -2.42
N ASN A 40 8.38 10.04 -3.54
CA ASN A 40 9.63 10.80 -3.56
C ASN A 40 9.66 11.84 -4.68
N GLU A 41 10.25 11.55 -5.83
CA GLU A 41 10.54 12.46 -6.94
C GLU A 41 9.28 12.96 -7.66
N SER A 42 8.20 12.17 -7.65
CA SER A 42 6.93 12.54 -8.26
C SER A 42 5.94 13.17 -7.27
N TRP A 43 6.32 13.36 -6.01
CA TRP A 43 5.45 14.01 -5.04
C TRP A 43 5.34 15.51 -5.30
N ALA A 44 4.13 16.04 -5.23
CA ALA A 44 3.84 17.46 -5.24
C ALA A 44 2.72 17.77 -4.25
N GLU A 45 2.77 18.89 -3.53
CA GLU A 45 1.76 19.26 -2.51
C GLU A 45 0.30 19.15 -2.97
N PRO A 46 -0.06 19.44 -4.23
CA PRO A 46 -1.44 19.28 -4.72
C PRO A 46 -1.86 17.82 -5.01
N THR A 47 -0.98 16.84 -4.77
CA THR A 47 -1.24 15.42 -5.07
C THR A 47 -2.34 14.88 -4.17
N LYS A 48 -3.42 14.40 -4.78
CA LYS A 48 -4.56 13.84 -4.05
C LYS A 48 -4.28 12.40 -3.63
N MET A 49 -4.85 12.00 -2.50
CA MET A 49 -4.79 10.60 -2.06
C MET A 49 -5.41 9.62 -3.05
N THR A 50 -6.39 10.04 -3.85
CA THR A 50 -6.93 9.23 -4.95
C THR A 50 -5.86 8.89 -6.00
N THR A 51 -4.96 9.83 -6.32
CA THR A 51 -3.82 9.59 -7.19
C THR A 51 -2.86 8.59 -6.56
N VAL A 52 -2.57 8.75 -5.26
CA VAL A 52 -1.71 7.81 -4.50
C VAL A 52 -2.27 6.39 -4.56
N PHE A 53 -3.55 6.20 -4.25
CA PHE A 53 -4.18 4.88 -4.26
C PHE A 53 -4.26 4.28 -5.66
N ASN A 54 -4.55 5.09 -6.69
CA ASN A 54 -4.53 4.62 -8.07
C ASN A 54 -3.13 4.14 -8.49
N SER A 55 -2.08 4.88 -8.15
CA SER A 55 -0.70 4.45 -8.41
C SER A 55 -0.35 3.14 -7.70
N ILE A 56 -0.80 2.94 -6.46
CA ILE A 56 -0.59 1.65 -5.75
C ILE A 56 -1.36 0.53 -6.46
N ILE A 57 -2.62 0.74 -6.86
CA ILE A 57 -3.42 -0.26 -7.59
C ILE A 57 -2.75 -0.62 -8.91
N ASP A 58 -2.25 0.37 -9.65
CA ASP A 58 -1.55 0.15 -10.91
C ASP A 58 -0.24 -0.60 -10.71
N LEU A 59 0.51 -0.28 -9.64
CA LEU A 59 1.73 -0.99 -9.26
C LEU A 59 1.45 -2.47 -8.95
N LEU A 60 0.36 -2.77 -8.23
CA LEU A 60 -0.05 -4.16 -7.94
C LEU A 60 -0.44 -4.94 -9.19
N LYS A 61 -1.00 -4.27 -10.21
CA LYS A 61 -1.34 -4.89 -11.50
C LYS A 61 -0.13 -5.03 -12.41
N LYS A 62 0.80 -4.09 -12.35
CA LYS A 62 1.97 -3.96 -13.22
C LYS A 62 3.20 -3.67 -12.35
N PRO A 63 3.87 -4.72 -11.87
CA PRO A 63 5.04 -4.56 -11.02
C PRO A 63 6.17 -3.82 -11.76
N ASN A 64 6.91 -2.98 -11.04
CA ASN A 64 8.06 -2.25 -11.57
C ASN A 64 9.38 -2.94 -11.20
N PHE A 65 9.99 -3.67 -12.12
CA PHE A 65 11.20 -4.44 -11.82
C PHE A 65 12.46 -3.60 -11.61
N SER A 66 12.51 -2.36 -12.12
CA SER A 66 13.66 -1.48 -11.87
C SER A 66 13.72 -0.98 -10.43
N GLU A 67 12.58 -0.95 -9.74
CA GLU A 67 12.42 -0.54 -8.34
C GLU A 67 12.08 -1.73 -7.43
N ALA A 68 12.44 -2.96 -7.84
CA ALA A 68 12.18 -4.14 -7.03
C ALA A 68 12.97 -4.08 -5.71
N VAL A 69 12.25 -4.17 -4.59
CA VAL A 69 12.83 -4.25 -3.25
C VAL A 69 13.34 -5.65 -2.94
N SER A 70 12.81 -6.66 -3.63
CA SER A 70 13.20 -8.06 -3.47
C SER A 70 13.79 -8.61 -4.77
N ILE A 71 15.12 -8.76 -4.79
CA ILE A 71 15.87 -9.34 -5.90
C ILE A 71 15.41 -10.77 -6.21
N GLU A 72 15.20 -11.58 -5.17
CA GLU A 72 14.68 -12.94 -5.29
C GLU A 72 13.33 -12.99 -6.01
N LYS A 73 12.35 -12.19 -5.57
CA LYS A 73 11.04 -12.13 -6.21
C LYS A 73 11.11 -11.60 -7.64
N ALA A 74 12.01 -10.65 -7.92
CA ALA A 74 12.23 -10.13 -9.26
C ALA A 74 12.85 -11.18 -10.20
N HIS A 75 13.80 -11.98 -9.70
CA HIS A 75 14.34 -13.12 -10.44
C HIS A 75 13.27 -14.17 -10.68
N LEU A 76 12.50 -14.57 -9.66
CA LEU A 76 11.41 -15.53 -9.83
C LEU A 76 10.39 -15.04 -10.86
N TYR A 77 9.97 -13.78 -10.81
CA TYR A 77 9.04 -13.24 -11.80
C TYR A 77 9.58 -13.33 -13.24
N ARG A 78 10.88 -13.05 -13.42
CA ARG A 78 11.52 -13.08 -14.74
C ARG A 78 11.71 -14.52 -15.24
N ASP A 79 12.12 -15.42 -14.36
CA ASP A 79 12.56 -16.76 -14.72
C ASP A 79 11.37 -17.76 -14.74
N ASP A 80 10.41 -17.60 -13.82
CA ASP A 80 9.15 -18.35 -13.77
C ASP A 80 7.96 -17.45 -13.30
N PRO A 81 7.33 -16.71 -14.23
CA PRO A 81 6.21 -15.84 -13.89
C PRO A 81 4.97 -16.60 -13.38
N ASN A 82 4.81 -17.87 -13.77
CA ASN A 82 3.67 -18.68 -13.32
C ASN A 82 3.83 -19.04 -11.85
N GLU A 83 5.04 -19.47 -11.44
CA GLU A 83 5.32 -19.75 -10.04
C GLU A 83 5.21 -18.48 -9.19
N TYR A 84 5.71 -17.34 -9.67
CA TYR A 84 5.50 -16.06 -8.99
C TYR A 84 4.01 -15.76 -8.78
N GLU A 85 3.18 -15.93 -9.81
CA GLU A 85 1.75 -15.66 -9.75
C GLU A 85 1.04 -16.62 -8.78
N GLU A 86 1.42 -17.90 -8.77
CA GLU A 86 0.89 -18.89 -7.83
C GLU A 86 1.23 -18.51 -6.38
N GLN A 87 2.48 -18.14 -6.12
CA GLN A 87 2.90 -17.68 -4.79
C GLN A 87 2.16 -16.41 -4.37
N ALA A 88 2.02 -15.43 -5.27
CA ALA A 88 1.29 -14.19 -5.00
C ALA A 88 -0.18 -14.46 -4.67
N LYS A 89 -0.86 -15.33 -5.44
CA LYS A 89 -2.25 -15.73 -5.20
C LYS A 89 -2.39 -16.50 -3.89
N GLY A 90 -1.52 -17.47 -3.62
CA GLY A 90 -1.53 -18.22 -2.36
C GLY A 90 -1.34 -17.31 -1.15
N HIS A 91 -0.46 -16.31 -1.27
CA HIS A 91 -0.26 -15.30 -0.24
C HIS A 91 -1.50 -14.42 -0.04
N ALA A 92 -2.13 -13.96 -1.14
CA ALA A 92 -3.36 -13.18 -1.07
C ALA A 92 -4.49 -13.96 -0.38
N ILE A 93 -4.71 -15.23 -0.77
CA ILE A 93 -5.74 -16.08 -0.15
C ILE A 93 -5.49 -16.28 1.36
N ARG A 94 -4.21 -16.40 1.76
CA ARG A 94 -3.85 -16.66 3.14
C ARG A 94 -3.98 -15.44 4.05
N PHE A 95 -3.64 -14.25 3.55
CA PHE A 95 -3.48 -13.06 4.40
C PHE A 95 -4.47 -11.94 4.10
N ALA A 96 -4.98 -11.84 2.87
CA ALA A 96 -5.99 -10.84 2.55
C ALA A 96 -7.35 -11.29 3.11
N LYS A 97 -7.84 -10.55 4.10
CA LYS A 97 -9.19 -10.75 4.63
C LYS A 97 -10.22 -10.18 3.65
N SER A 98 -11.32 -10.90 3.49
CA SER A 98 -12.42 -10.55 2.58
C SER A 98 -13.44 -9.59 3.20
N ASP A 99 -13.46 -9.45 4.53
CA ASP A 99 -14.47 -8.66 5.23
C ASP A 99 -13.85 -7.55 6.10
N ILE A 100 -14.50 -6.39 6.05
CA ILE A 100 -14.07 -5.17 6.75
C ILE A 100 -14.18 -5.33 8.27
N GLU A 101 -15.20 -6.03 8.76
CA GLU A 101 -15.43 -6.22 10.20
C GLU A 101 -14.31 -7.03 10.87
N SER A 102 -13.84 -8.11 10.23
CA SER A 102 -12.69 -8.87 10.71
C SER A 102 -11.38 -8.09 10.67
N LEU A 103 -11.26 -7.10 9.78
CA LEU A 103 -10.13 -6.18 9.76
C LEU A 103 -10.23 -5.16 10.91
N LYS A 104 -11.39 -4.53 11.08
CA LYS A 104 -11.64 -3.58 12.17
C LYS A 104 -11.38 -4.21 13.53
N SER A 105 -11.91 -5.41 13.76
CA SER A 105 -11.74 -6.15 15.02
C SER A 105 -10.28 -6.49 15.32
N GLU A 106 -9.51 -6.99 14.34
CA GLU A 106 -8.10 -7.36 14.53
C GLU A 106 -7.23 -6.14 14.89
N TYR A 107 -7.48 -5.02 14.23
CA TYR A 107 -6.71 -3.80 14.41
C TYR A 107 -7.33 -2.84 15.43
N GLN A 108 -8.38 -3.27 16.14
CA GLN A 108 -9.09 -2.47 17.15
C GLN A 108 -9.50 -1.08 16.62
N ILE A 109 -9.92 -1.04 15.34
CA ILE A 109 -10.40 0.18 14.70
C ILE A 109 -11.86 0.35 15.11
N ASN A 110 -12.12 1.35 15.93
CA ASN A 110 -13.48 1.81 16.22
C ASN A 110 -13.88 2.81 15.13
N ASP A 111 -15.13 2.75 14.68
CA ASP A 111 -15.71 3.80 13.85
C ASP A 111 -15.96 5.02 14.75
N ASP A 112 -14.89 5.73 15.13
CA ASP A 112 -15.01 6.99 15.86
C ASP A 112 -15.53 8.04 14.86
N GLU A 113 -16.86 8.14 14.73
CA GLU A 113 -17.58 9.16 13.93
C GLU A 113 -17.12 10.59 14.25
N GLU A 114 -16.56 10.82 15.45
CA GLU A 114 -16.12 12.12 15.97
C GLU A 114 -14.99 12.76 15.12
N LEU A 115 -14.11 11.96 14.49
CA LEU A 115 -13.02 12.47 13.64
C LEU A 115 -13.48 12.98 12.27
N ILE A 116 -14.62 12.52 11.76
CA ILE A 116 -15.15 12.90 10.44
C ILE A 116 -15.88 14.25 10.50
N GLU A 117 -16.51 14.55 11.65
CA GLU A 117 -17.23 15.81 11.86
C GLU A 117 -16.30 17.02 12.03
N GLU A 118 -15.13 16.85 12.66
CA GLU A 118 -14.16 17.95 12.83
C GLU A 118 -13.58 18.45 11.49
N VAL A 119 -13.38 17.55 10.52
CA VAL A 119 -12.89 17.90 9.16
C VAL A 119 -13.95 18.66 8.36
N HIS A 120 -15.23 18.34 8.54
CA HIS A 120 -16.33 19.04 7.88
C HIS A 120 -16.62 20.41 8.48
N GLN A 121 -16.26 20.66 9.74
CA GLN A 121 -16.44 21.97 10.38
C GLN A 121 -15.29 22.96 10.09
N GLN A 122 -14.16 22.49 9.53
CA GLN A 122 -13.02 23.34 9.17
C GLN A 122 -12.88 23.56 7.64
N SER A 123 -13.84 23.10 6.84
CA SER A 123 -13.87 23.29 5.38
C SER A 123 -14.84 24.39 4.93
#